data_AF-A0A354HWM4-F1
#
_entry.id   AF-A0A354HWM4-F1
#
_cell.length_a   1.000
_cell.length_b   1.000
_cell.length_c   1.000
_cell.angle_alpha   90.00
_cell.angle_beta   90.00
_cell.angle_gamma   90.00
#
_symmetry.space_group_name_H-M   'P 1'
#
loop_
_entity.id
_entity.type
_entity.pdbx_description
1 polymer ?
#
loop_
_entity_poly.entity_id
_entity_poly.type
_entity_poly.pdbx_seq_one_letter_code
_entity_poly.pdbx_strand_id
1 'polypeptide(L)' 'MNAPLAERLRPRSLDDYIGQTHLVGPGGVVRNMIESSRISSFILWGPPGVG' A
#
# COMPACT_ATOMS: atom_id res chain seq x y z
N MET A 1 -11.36 23.24 -0.16
CA MET A 1 -10.86 23.05 -1.53
C MET A 1 -11.09 21.60 -1.93
N ASN A 2 -11.77 21.36 -3.06
CA ASN A 2 -12.12 20.00 -3.51
C ASN A 2 -10.88 19.27 -4.03
N ALA A 3 -10.36 18.32 -3.24
CA ALA A 3 -9.29 17.43 -3.69
C ALA A 3 -9.79 16.54 -4.86
N PRO A 4 -8.92 16.17 -5.82
CA PRO A 4 -9.27 15.25 -6.90
C PRO A 4 -9.81 13.91 -6.38
N LEU A 5 -10.61 13.21 -7.19
CA LEU A 5 -11.21 11.93 -6.79
C LEU A 5 -10.16 10.90 -6.36
N ALA A 6 -9.04 10.81 -7.08
CA ALA A 6 -7.96 9.88 -6.76
C ALA A 6 -7.39 10.11 -5.35
N GLU A 7 -7.22 11.37 -4.94
CA GLU A 7 -6.76 11.70 -3.59
C GLU A 7 -7.80 11.34 -2.53
N ARG A 8 -9.08 11.58 -2.84
CA ARG A 8 -10.20 11.26 -1.94
C ARG A 8 -10.40 9.76 -1.74
N LEU A 9 -10.05 8.96 -2.74
CA LEU A 9 -10.14 7.50 -2.72
C LEU A 9 -8.85 6.82 -2.25
N ARG A 10 -7.79 7.57 -1.90
CA ARG A 10 -6.55 6.96 -1.43
C ARG A 10 -6.84 6.10 -0.18
N PRO A 11 -6.44 4.82 -0.17
CA PRO A 11 -6.59 3.91 0.96
C PRO A 11 -6.00 4.50 2.25
N ARG A 12 -6.65 4.21 3.39
CA ARG A 12 -6.18 4.66 4.72
C ARG A 12 -5.58 3.54 5.54
N SER A 13 -5.85 2.29 5.15
CA SER A 13 -5.29 1.09 5.73
C SER A 13 -4.91 0.10 4.60
N LEU A 14 -4.12 -0.91 4.95
CA LEU A 14 -3.82 -2.00 4.00
C LEU A 14 -5.06 -2.86 3.68
N ASP A 15 -6.09 -2.82 4.53
CA ASP A 15 -7.34 -3.55 4.31
C ASP A 15 -8.23 -2.84 3.26
N ASP A 16 -8.06 -1.53 3.08
CA ASP A 16 -8.69 -0.76 2.01
C ASP A 16 -7.93 -0.87 0.67
N TYR A 17 -6.73 -1.44 0.68
CA TYR A 17 -5.86 -1.50 -0.49
C TYR A 17 -6.29 -2.60 -1.45
N ILE A 18 -6.51 -2.25 -2.71
CA ILE A 18 -7.01 -3.17 -3.73
C ILE A 18 -5.84 -3.70 -4.57
N GLY A 19 -5.67 -5.03 -4.57
CA GLY A 19 -4.60 -5.70 -5.31
C GLY A 19 -3.33 -5.88 -4.49
N GLN A 20 -2.23 -6.24 -5.17
CA GLN A 20 -0.92 -6.51 -4.57
C GLN A 20 -0.98 -7.44 -3.32
N THR A 21 -1.91 -8.40 -3.28
CA THR A 21 -2.19 -9.22 -2.09
C THR A 21 -0.98 -10.01 -1.60
N HIS A 22 -0.06 -10.37 -2.50
CA HIS A 22 1.19 -11.02 -2.16
C HIS A 22 2.18 -10.12 -1.38
N LEU A 23 2.00 -8.79 -1.41
CA LEU A 23 2.79 -7.80 -0.68
C LEU A 23 2.08 -7.28 0.57
N VAL A 24 0.80 -6.90 0.43
CA VAL A 24 0.03 -6.20 1.48
C VAL A 24 -1.06 -7.04 2.13
N GLY A 25 -1.34 -8.24 1.61
CA GLY A 25 -2.26 -9.18 2.23
C GLY A 25 -1.66 -9.92 3.43
N PRO A 26 -2.41 -10.81 4.08
CA PRO A 26 -1.93 -11.60 5.20
C PRO A 26 -0.63 -12.35 4.88
N GLY A 27 0.40 -12.17 5.72
CA GLY A 27 1.72 -12.77 5.52
C GLY A 27 2.57 -12.10 4.42
N GLY A 28 2.06 -11.09 3.73
CA GLY A 28 2.79 -10.32 2.73
C GLY A 28 3.94 -9.53 3.34
N VAL A 29 5.04 -9.37 2.58
CA VAL A 29 6.27 -8.77 3.08
C VAL A 29 6.09 -7.33 3.58
N VAL A 30 5.30 -6.52 2.89
CA VAL A 30 5.05 -5.11 3.26
C VAL A 30 4.18 -5.05 4.51
N ARG A 31 3.13 -5.88 4.59
CA ARG A 31 2.29 -5.99 5.79
C ARG A 31 3.12 -6.39 7.01
N ASN A 32 3.93 -7.44 6.90
CA ASN A 32 4.75 -7.92 8.00
C ASN A 32 5.76 -6.85 8.49
N MET A 33 6.37 -6.09 7.58
CA MET A 33 7.27 -4.99 7.96
C MET A 33 6.53 -3.90 8.75
N ILE A 34 5.32 -3.53 8.32
CA ILE A 34 4.48 -2.53 8.99
C ILE A 34 4.02 -3.04 10.36
N GLU A 35 3.45 -4.25 10.43
CA GLU A 35 2.92 -4.85 11.67
C GLU A 35 4.03 -5.08 12.71
N SER A 36 5.24 -5.43 12.27
CA SER A 36 6.40 -5.59 13.15
C SER A 36 7.11 -4.27 13.50
N SER A 37 6.68 -3.15 12.93
CA SER A 37 7.35 -1.84 13.06
C SER A 37 8.84 -1.88 12.69
N ARG A 38 9.21 -2.75 11.74
CA ARG A 38 10.59 -2.94 11.26
C ARG A 38 10.64 -2.69 9.76
N ILE A 39 10.69 -1.41 9.41
CA ILE A 39 10.76 -0.98 8.01
C ILE A 39 12.22 -1.00 7.55
N SER A 40 12.52 -1.86 6.58
CA SER A 40 13.79 -1.86 5.87
C SER A 40 13.71 -0.94 4.65
N SER A 41 14.85 -0.49 4.13
CA SER A 41 14.88 0.28 2.87
C SER A 41 14.46 -0.61 1.70
N PHE A 42 13.56 -0.12 0.85
CA PHE A 42 13.12 -0.81 -0.37
C PHE A 42 12.73 0.19 -1.46
N ILE A 43 12.57 -0.32 -2.69
CA ILE A 43 12.08 0.44 -3.85
C ILE A 43 10.73 -0.16 -4.26
N LEU A 44 9.72 0.68 -4.46
CA LEU A 44 8.46 0.29 -5.08
C LEU A 44 8.55 0.52 -6.59
N TRP A 45 8.42 -0.54 -7.38
CA TRP A 45 8.56 -0.49 -8.84
C TRP A 45 7.37 -1.12 -9.54
N GLY A 46 6.79 -0.39 -10.49
CA GLY A 46 5.69 -0.84 -11.32
C GLY A 46 5.18 0.25 -12.27
N PRO A 47 4.23 -0.07 -13.17
CA PRO A 47 3.67 0.88 -14.12
C PRO A 47 2.83 1.97 -13.43
N PRO A 48 2.47 3.07 -14.11
CA PRO A 48 1.66 4.13 -13.51
C PRO A 48 0.30 3.59 -13.04
N GLY A 49 -0.10 3.96 -11.82
CA GLY A 49 -1.41 3.62 -11.26
C GLY A 49 -1.50 2.26 -10.53
N VAL A 50 -0.37 1.59 -10.24
CA VAL A 50 -0.34 0.33 -9.46
C VAL A 50 -0.10 0.50 -7.96
N GLY A 51 -0.05 1.76 -7.52
CA GLY A 51 0.22 2.22 -6.16
C GLY A 51 -0.93 3.04 -5.64
#